data_AF-A0A553V491-F1
#
_entry.id   AF-A0A553V491-F1
#
_cell.length_a   1.000
_cell.length_b   1.000
_cell.length_c   1.000
_cell.angle_alpha   90.00
_cell.angle_beta   90.00
_cell.angle_gamma   90.00
#
_symmetry.space_group_name_H-M   'P 1'
#
loop_
_entity.id
_entity.type
_entity.pdbx_description
1 polymer ?
#
loop_
_entity_poly.entity_id
_entity_poly.type
_entity_poly.pdbx_seq_one_letter_code
_entity_poly.pdbx_strand_id
1 'polypeptide(L)'
;MSALPDFPTPQPDYDWLFSRTRSGQARGPERSRALLTQLGHPDQTFRSIRVIGTNGKGSTCAMLEAGLLGSGVSVGRFTSPHLIRFEERIRRGGQELDAQQTAEFIIWAKQHAPDAAFFDLTLGLACLAFARAKVDWAVMEAGVGGVSDGTQALSRVAAVVLTNVALDHTGALGPDIASIARDKAGAALSGVPLLTTASGEALAVTEQVAAERGAPLFTPHSHPELFALPRPPHLAGPHQLENASLAAATLRLLGYGGGVSAALEAKHPARLERFVVGGKTVLIDGAHNPHAAAALAAAVPGADVLLFGNLARRDTAATLAPLLSKAERYIFTAPGDLASDPAALARQYGGEAWPNPLTAFERALELTPSGGTLLVAGSLYLAAAVRQAAET
;
A
#
# COMPACT_ATOMS: atom_id res chain seq x y z
N MET A 1 26.03 -30.89 32.75
CA MET A 1 25.26 -29.68 32.37
C MET A 1 23.97 -30.17 31.76
N SER A 2 22.84 -30.10 32.49
CA SER A 2 21.54 -30.43 31.90
C SER A 2 21.16 -29.31 30.94
N ALA A 3 20.83 -29.68 29.69
CA ALA A 3 20.22 -28.75 28.75
C ALA A 3 18.98 -28.15 29.41
N LEU A 4 18.88 -26.81 29.42
CA LEU A 4 17.65 -26.14 29.85
C LEU A 4 16.50 -26.63 28.95
N PRO A 5 15.30 -26.82 29.50
CA PRO A 5 14.15 -27.20 28.68
C PRO A 5 13.91 -26.15 27.59
N ASP A 6 13.80 -26.62 26.36
CA ASP A 6 13.53 -25.80 25.18
C ASP A 6 12.04 -25.45 25.21
N PHE A 7 11.71 -24.26 25.73
CA PHE A 7 10.34 -23.77 25.70
C PHE A 7 10.04 -23.27 24.28
N PRO A 8 8.94 -23.69 23.64
CA PRO A 8 8.61 -23.24 22.32
C PRO A 8 8.42 -21.73 22.30
N THR A 9 9.10 -21.05 21.36
CA THR A 9 8.93 -19.62 21.12
C THR A 9 7.46 -19.32 20.81
N PRO A 10 6.84 -18.31 21.45
CA PRO A 10 5.44 -18.00 21.23
C PRO A 10 5.19 -17.65 19.76
N GLN A 11 4.18 -18.29 19.17
CA GLN A 11 3.71 -17.98 17.82
C GLN A 11 2.62 -16.89 17.87
N PRO A 12 2.52 -16.02 16.85
CA PRO A 12 1.46 -15.03 16.80
C PRO A 12 0.08 -15.63 16.69
N ASP A 13 -0.86 -15.17 17.52
CA ASP A 13 -2.28 -15.48 17.35
C ASP A 13 -2.91 -14.52 16.33
N TYR A 14 -2.67 -14.81 15.04
CA TYR A 14 -3.18 -13.99 13.95
C TYR A 14 -4.71 -14.02 13.84
N ASP A 15 -5.37 -15.13 14.22
CA ASP A 15 -6.82 -15.23 14.21
C ASP A 15 -7.44 -14.20 15.17
N TRP A 16 -6.90 -14.11 16.39
CA TRP A 16 -7.30 -13.08 17.32
C TRP A 16 -7.05 -11.68 16.76
N LEU A 17 -5.86 -11.43 16.21
CA LEU A 17 -5.49 -10.11 15.69
C LEU A 17 -6.40 -9.69 14.52
N PHE A 18 -6.64 -10.58 13.55
CA PHE A 18 -7.48 -10.30 12.38
C PHE A 18 -8.97 -10.21 12.72
N SER A 19 -9.43 -10.85 13.81
CA SER A 19 -10.80 -10.68 14.29
C SER A 19 -11.08 -9.29 14.90
N ARG A 20 -10.05 -8.48 15.17
CA ARG A 20 -10.21 -7.17 15.81
C ARG A 20 -10.84 -6.16 14.85
N THR A 21 -12.07 -5.72 15.16
CA THR A 21 -12.78 -4.69 14.39
C THR A 21 -12.91 -3.38 15.17
N ARG A 22 -13.50 -2.36 14.56
CA ARG A 22 -13.87 -1.11 15.24
C ARG A 22 -15.18 -1.23 16.04
N SER A 23 -15.82 -2.40 16.05
CA SER A 23 -17.09 -2.64 16.76
C SER A 23 -18.17 -1.59 16.45
N GLY A 24 -18.27 -1.17 15.19
CA GLY A 24 -19.22 -0.15 14.73
C GLY A 24 -18.83 1.31 15.01
N GLN A 25 -17.73 1.57 15.73
CA GLN A 25 -17.28 2.93 16.03
C GLN A 25 -16.78 3.68 14.79
N ALA A 26 -16.92 5.01 14.82
CA ALA A 26 -16.46 5.92 13.78
C ALA A 26 -14.93 5.83 13.55
N ARG A 27 -14.48 6.27 12.38
CA ARG A 27 -13.04 6.41 12.11
C ARG A 27 -12.52 7.67 12.79
N GLY A 28 -11.30 7.60 13.31
CA GLY A 28 -10.61 8.74 13.89
C GLY A 28 -9.29 8.32 14.53
N PRO A 29 -8.36 9.28 14.71
CA PRO A 29 -7.04 9.02 15.30
C PRO A 29 -7.05 8.79 16.81
N GLU A 30 -8.17 9.00 17.49
CA GLU A 30 -8.26 9.01 18.95
C GLU A 30 -7.89 7.64 19.54
N ARG A 31 -8.28 6.54 18.88
CA ARG A 31 -7.99 5.17 19.33
C ARG A 31 -6.51 4.83 19.17
N SER A 32 -5.95 5.16 18.01
CA SER A 32 -4.51 5.06 17.76
C SER A 32 -3.72 5.93 18.77
N ARG A 33 -4.18 7.15 19.06
CA ARG A 33 -3.55 8.05 20.02
C ARG A 33 -3.60 7.51 21.45
N ALA A 34 -4.74 6.99 21.89
CA ALA A 34 -4.88 6.36 23.20
C ALA A 34 -3.95 5.16 23.35
N LEU A 35 -3.84 4.33 22.31
CA LEU A 35 -2.93 3.18 22.31
C LEU A 35 -1.46 3.62 22.35
N LEU A 36 -1.06 4.63 21.58
CA LEU A 36 0.30 5.17 21.62
C LEU A 36 0.65 5.76 22.99
N THR A 37 -0.29 6.44 23.65
CA THR A 37 -0.12 6.90 25.04
C THR A 37 0.10 5.72 25.99
N GLN A 38 -0.71 4.67 25.87
CA GLN A 38 -0.58 3.46 26.71
C GLN A 38 0.75 2.72 26.48
N LEU A 39 1.28 2.78 25.26
CA LEU A 39 2.61 2.24 24.90
C LEU A 39 3.78 3.13 25.33
N GLY A 40 3.52 4.27 25.99
CA GLY A 40 4.56 5.19 26.46
C GLY A 40 5.11 6.11 25.36
N HIS A 41 4.27 6.52 24.41
CA HIS A 41 4.62 7.45 23.32
C HIS A 41 5.82 7.02 22.47
N PRO A 42 5.85 5.78 21.93
CA PRO A 42 6.97 5.32 21.12
C PRO A 42 7.19 6.18 19.86
N ASP A 43 6.12 6.81 19.34
CA ASP A 43 6.14 7.68 18.18
C ASP A 43 6.93 8.99 18.38
N GLN A 44 7.23 9.38 19.63
CA GLN A 44 8.05 10.56 19.92
C GLN A 44 9.56 10.33 19.74
N THR A 45 9.98 9.08 19.52
CA THR A 45 11.40 8.71 19.44
C THR A 45 12.00 8.88 18.04
N PHE A 46 11.17 8.99 17.00
CA PHE A 46 11.59 9.09 15.61
C PHE A 46 10.84 10.21 14.87
N ARG A 47 11.34 10.62 13.70
CA ARG A 47 10.61 11.50 12.77
C ARG A 47 9.80 10.66 11.79
N SER A 48 8.65 11.13 11.35
CA SER A 48 7.79 10.40 10.40
C SER A 48 7.55 11.17 9.11
N ILE A 49 7.48 10.41 8.01
CA ILE A 49 6.95 10.85 6.73
C ILE A 49 5.58 10.17 6.59
N ARG A 50 4.49 10.94 6.61
CA ARG A 50 3.14 10.40 6.45
C ARG A 50 2.79 10.34 4.98
N VAL A 51 2.48 9.16 4.46
CA VAL A 51 2.13 8.95 3.05
C VAL A 51 0.64 8.66 2.92
N ILE A 52 -0.08 9.58 2.27
CA ILE A 52 -1.53 9.55 2.02
C ILE A 52 -1.80 9.51 0.51
N GLY A 53 -3.03 9.18 0.13
CA GLY A 53 -3.42 9.11 -1.29
C GLY A 53 -4.42 8.00 -1.58
N THR A 54 -4.96 7.97 -2.79
CA THR A 54 -5.80 6.86 -3.26
C THR A 54 -4.92 5.67 -3.65
N ASN A 55 -4.06 5.84 -4.66
CA ASN A 55 -3.15 4.80 -5.17
C ASN A 55 -1.67 5.21 -5.02
N GLY A 56 -0.73 4.27 -5.12
CA GLY A 56 0.71 4.58 -5.15
C GLY A 56 1.39 4.80 -3.79
N LYS A 57 0.64 4.78 -2.68
CA LYS A 57 1.17 4.93 -1.31
C LYS A 57 2.28 3.92 -1.00
N GLY A 58 2.00 2.61 -1.08
CA GLY A 58 2.99 1.56 -0.84
C GLY A 58 4.26 1.66 -1.70
N SER A 59 4.14 1.98 -3.00
CA SER A 59 5.29 2.20 -3.89
C SER A 59 6.12 3.41 -3.46
N THR A 60 5.47 4.53 -3.14
CA THR A 60 6.12 5.73 -2.61
C THR A 60 6.82 5.42 -1.29
N CYS A 61 6.18 4.67 -0.39
CA CYS A 61 6.79 4.24 0.86
C CYS A 61 8.04 3.38 0.64
N ALA A 62 8.01 2.44 -0.30
CA ALA A 62 9.16 1.61 -0.64
C ALA A 62 10.33 2.43 -1.21
N MET A 63 10.05 3.41 -2.06
CA MET A 63 11.05 4.34 -2.60
C MET A 63 11.67 5.23 -1.52
N LEU A 64 10.85 5.76 -0.60
CA LEU A 64 11.33 6.54 0.55
C LEU A 64 12.20 5.70 1.50
N GLU A 65 11.78 4.47 1.83
CA GLU A 65 12.58 3.53 2.63
C GLU A 65 13.95 3.30 1.96
N ALA A 66 13.96 2.92 0.68
CA ALA A 66 15.19 2.64 -0.05
C ALA A 66 16.11 3.87 -0.15
N GLY A 67 15.55 5.06 -0.37
CA GLY A 67 16.33 6.30 -0.43
C GLY A 67 16.95 6.70 0.91
N LEU A 68 16.20 6.56 2.00
CA LEU A 68 16.71 6.82 3.35
C LEU A 68 17.79 5.81 3.75
N LEU A 69 17.60 4.51 3.45
CA LEU A 69 18.63 3.49 3.64
C LEU A 69 19.89 3.77 2.81
N GLY A 70 19.71 4.14 1.54
CA GLY A 70 20.80 4.53 0.64
C GLY A 70 21.56 5.78 1.10
N SER A 71 20.97 6.57 1.99
CA SER A 71 21.60 7.71 2.64
C SER A 71 22.25 7.37 4.00
N GLY A 72 22.29 6.09 4.38
CA GLY A 72 22.94 5.62 5.60
C GLY A 72 22.14 5.85 6.89
N VAL A 73 20.82 6.04 6.79
CA VAL A 73 19.95 6.39 7.93
C VAL A 73 19.11 5.20 8.37
N SER A 74 18.88 5.06 9.68
CA SER A 74 18.02 4.01 10.22
C SER A 74 16.55 4.34 9.95
N VAL A 75 15.85 3.44 9.25
CA VAL A 75 14.46 3.66 8.83
C VAL A 75 13.55 2.48 9.17
N GLY A 76 12.35 2.83 9.64
CA GLY A 76 11.19 1.95 9.70
C GLY A 76 10.21 2.26 8.57
N ARG A 77 9.50 1.25 8.07
CA ARG A 77 8.40 1.43 7.12
C ARG A 77 7.16 0.67 7.59
N PHE A 78 6.04 1.38 7.59
CA PHE A 78 4.71 0.85 7.83
C PHE A 78 3.87 0.93 6.56
N THR A 79 3.35 -0.20 6.07
CA THR A 79 2.51 -0.29 4.87
C THR A 79 1.28 -1.17 5.06
N SER A 80 0.24 -0.95 4.25
CA SER A 80 -0.98 -1.75 4.29
C SER A 80 -1.70 -1.82 2.93
N PRO A 81 -2.38 -2.94 2.60
CA PRO A 81 -2.32 -4.23 3.29
C PRO A 81 -0.98 -4.96 3.06
N HIS A 82 -0.81 -6.14 3.67
CA HIS A 82 0.23 -7.09 3.25
C HIS A 82 -0.20 -7.87 2.01
N LEU A 83 0.76 -8.52 1.34
CA LEU A 83 0.51 -9.45 0.25
C LEU A 83 0.31 -10.87 0.79
N ILE A 84 1.29 -11.43 1.50
CA ILE A 84 1.26 -12.83 1.98
C ILE A 84 1.30 -12.90 3.51
N ARG A 85 2.28 -12.27 4.16
CA ARG A 85 2.54 -12.37 5.60
C ARG A 85 2.22 -11.05 6.31
N PHE A 86 1.75 -11.14 7.56
CA PHE A 86 1.46 -9.95 8.36
C PHE A 86 2.67 -9.02 8.51
N GLU A 87 3.84 -9.62 8.69
CA GLU A 87 5.12 -8.98 8.95
C GLU A 87 5.55 -8.04 7.82
N GLU A 88 5.07 -8.24 6.59
CA GLU A 88 5.32 -7.34 5.46
C GLU A 88 4.85 -5.90 5.72
N ARG A 89 3.87 -5.73 6.62
CA ARG A 89 3.35 -4.42 7.03
C ARG A 89 4.38 -3.58 7.77
N ILE A 90 5.35 -4.21 8.42
CA ILE A 90 6.29 -3.54 9.33
C ILE A 90 7.70 -3.96 8.94
N ARG A 91 8.47 -3.01 8.42
CA ARG A 91 9.86 -3.25 8.04
C ARG A 91 10.79 -2.31 8.77
N ARG A 92 11.98 -2.79 9.06
CA ARG A 92 13.07 -2.02 9.69
C ARG A 92 14.36 -2.36 8.98
N GLY A 93 15.11 -1.35 8.57
CA GLY A 93 16.39 -1.58 7.92
C GLY A 93 16.25 -2.36 6.60
N GLY A 94 15.08 -2.30 5.94
CA GLY A 94 14.79 -3.11 4.75
C GLY A 94 14.47 -4.58 5.03
N GLN A 95 14.22 -4.98 6.28
CA GLN A 95 13.84 -6.34 6.65
C GLN A 95 12.45 -6.36 7.31
N GLU A 96 11.68 -7.41 7.07
CA GLU A 96 10.37 -7.63 7.72
C GLU A 96 10.53 -7.80 9.23
N LEU A 97 9.48 -7.46 9.97
CA LEU A 97 9.43 -7.67 11.42
C LEU A 97 9.51 -9.17 11.72
N ASP A 98 10.20 -9.52 12.80
CA ASP A 98 10.20 -10.90 13.29
C ASP A 98 8.81 -11.26 13.84
N ALA A 99 8.27 -12.40 13.41
CA ALA A 99 7.00 -12.92 13.90
C ALA A 99 6.99 -13.05 15.44
N GLN A 100 8.14 -13.34 16.08
CA GLN A 100 8.21 -13.38 17.55
C GLN A 100 7.82 -12.04 18.19
N GLN A 101 8.23 -10.91 17.60
CA GLN A 101 7.86 -9.58 18.10
C GLN A 101 6.36 -9.32 17.94
N THR A 102 5.74 -9.84 16.86
CA THR A 102 4.29 -9.84 16.69
C THR A 102 3.60 -10.66 17.78
N ALA A 103 4.11 -11.85 18.10
CA ALA A 103 3.55 -12.72 19.14
C ALA A 103 3.58 -12.06 20.53
N GLU A 104 4.73 -11.50 20.92
CA GLU A 104 4.91 -10.77 22.18
C GLU A 104 3.94 -9.59 22.28
N PHE A 105 3.77 -8.83 21.19
CA PHE A 105 2.83 -7.72 21.16
C PHE A 105 1.38 -8.16 21.27
N ILE A 106 0.98 -9.25 20.61
CA ILE A 106 -0.38 -9.79 20.72
C ILE A 106 -0.68 -10.22 22.17
N ILE A 107 0.27 -10.87 22.85
CA ILE A 107 0.12 -11.24 24.27
C ILE A 107 -0.12 -9.99 25.12
N TRP A 108 0.70 -8.96 24.93
CA TRP A 108 0.52 -7.67 25.61
C TRP A 108 -0.84 -7.04 25.28
N ALA A 109 -1.23 -7.01 24.01
CA ALA A 109 -2.46 -6.37 23.55
C ALA A 109 -3.72 -7.07 24.09
N LYS A 110 -3.73 -8.39 24.21
CA LYS A 110 -4.83 -9.14 24.83
C LYS A 110 -5.09 -8.74 26.28
N GLN A 111 -4.03 -8.40 27.01
CA GLN A 111 -4.12 -8.02 28.42
C GLN A 111 -4.45 -6.53 28.61
N HIS A 112 -3.92 -5.67 27.74
CA HIS A 112 -3.92 -4.22 27.98
C HIS A 112 -4.83 -3.44 27.03
N ALA A 113 -5.11 -3.98 25.84
CA ALA A 113 -5.90 -3.33 24.79
C ALA A 113 -6.78 -4.31 24.00
N PRO A 114 -7.59 -5.19 24.65
CA PRO A 114 -8.31 -6.27 23.97
C PRO A 114 -9.35 -5.81 22.94
N ASP A 115 -9.83 -4.56 23.10
CA ASP A 115 -10.85 -3.93 22.26
C ASP A 115 -10.28 -2.97 21.21
N ALA A 116 -8.94 -2.85 21.13
CA ALA A 116 -8.30 -2.08 20.07
C ALA A 116 -8.52 -2.77 18.71
N ALA A 117 -8.71 -1.98 17.66
CA ALA A 117 -8.99 -2.53 16.34
C ALA A 117 -7.68 -2.95 15.69
N PHE A 118 -7.79 -3.82 14.70
CA PHE A 118 -6.66 -4.34 13.94
C PHE A 118 -5.68 -3.25 13.48
N PHE A 119 -6.19 -2.16 12.88
CA PHE A 119 -5.33 -1.09 12.38
C PHE A 119 -4.58 -0.36 13.50
N ASP A 120 -5.26 -0.01 14.61
CA ASP A 120 -4.63 0.68 15.73
C ASP A 120 -3.55 -0.19 16.36
N LEU A 121 -3.85 -1.47 16.60
CA LEU A 121 -2.88 -2.45 17.12
C LEU A 121 -1.66 -2.58 16.21
N THR A 122 -1.87 -2.67 14.91
CA THR A 122 -0.78 -2.79 13.93
C THR A 122 0.07 -1.51 13.89
N LEU A 123 -0.55 -0.33 13.95
CA LEU A 123 0.15 0.96 14.03
C LEU A 123 0.97 1.07 15.34
N GLY A 124 0.39 0.66 16.46
CA GLY A 124 1.05 0.62 17.77
C GLY A 124 2.26 -0.31 17.78
N LEU A 125 2.11 -1.52 17.23
CA LEU A 125 3.21 -2.47 17.04
C LEU A 125 4.33 -1.88 16.18
N ALA A 126 3.99 -1.24 15.05
CA ALA A 126 4.98 -0.60 14.19
C ALA A 126 5.77 0.48 14.94
N CYS A 127 5.07 1.39 15.64
CA CYS A 127 5.72 2.44 16.41
C CYS A 127 6.61 1.88 17.52
N LEU A 128 6.16 0.85 18.24
CA LEU A 128 6.93 0.19 19.29
C LEU A 128 8.19 -0.47 18.72
N ALA A 129 8.07 -1.19 17.60
CA ALA A 129 9.19 -1.83 16.93
C ALA A 129 10.24 -0.79 16.47
N PHE A 130 9.78 0.33 15.90
CA PHE A 130 10.63 1.43 15.45
C PHE A 130 11.35 2.13 16.61
N ALA A 131 10.65 2.38 17.72
CA ALA A 131 11.24 2.96 18.92
C ALA A 131 12.31 2.05 19.56
N ARG A 132 12.02 0.74 19.71
CA ARG A 132 12.97 -0.25 20.22
C ARG A 132 14.22 -0.35 19.35
N ALA A 133 14.02 -0.23 18.04
CA ALA A 133 15.08 -0.23 17.05
C ALA A 133 15.87 1.08 16.95
N LYS A 134 15.41 2.15 17.61
CA LYS A 134 15.99 3.50 17.50
C LYS A 134 16.13 3.95 16.04
N VAL A 135 15.07 3.79 15.26
CA VAL A 135 15.05 4.34 13.89
C VAL A 135 15.05 5.87 13.95
N ASP A 136 15.71 6.52 13.00
CA ASP A 136 15.69 7.98 12.90
C ASP A 136 14.44 8.46 12.17
N TRP A 137 13.99 7.67 11.20
CA TRP A 137 12.85 7.93 10.34
C TRP A 137 11.87 6.77 10.28
N ALA A 138 10.59 7.08 10.23
CA ALA A 138 9.52 6.14 9.95
C ALA A 138 8.70 6.61 8.74
N VAL A 139 8.61 5.78 7.71
CA VAL A 139 7.75 6.03 6.55
C VAL A 139 6.41 5.35 6.80
N MET A 140 5.36 6.14 6.98
CA MET A 140 4.08 5.69 7.54
C MET A 140 2.96 5.85 6.51
N GLU A 141 2.55 4.74 5.90
CA GLU A 141 1.38 4.70 5.03
C GLU A 141 0.08 4.87 5.83
N ALA A 142 -0.73 5.84 5.42
CA ALA A 142 -2.09 5.98 5.90
C ALA A 142 -2.98 4.86 5.31
N GLY A 143 -3.89 4.34 6.11
CA GLY A 143 -4.84 3.32 5.68
C GLY A 143 -5.91 3.89 4.76
N VAL A 144 -6.89 4.60 5.33
CA VAL A 144 -8.03 5.14 4.58
C VAL A 144 -8.31 6.58 5.00
N GLY A 145 -8.38 7.45 3.98
CA GLY A 145 -8.59 8.89 4.18
C GLY A 145 -7.30 9.63 4.52
N GLY A 146 -7.47 10.82 5.09
CA GLY A 146 -6.42 11.64 5.70
C GLY A 146 -6.80 12.03 7.12
N VAL A 147 -7.81 12.89 7.30
CA VAL A 147 -8.21 13.44 8.61
C VAL A 147 -8.58 12.35 9.62
N SER A 148 -9.32 11.33 9.18
CA SER A 148 -9.83 10.25 10.04
C SER A 148 -8.91 9.04 10.16
N ASP A 149 -7.72 9.09 9.53
CA ASP A 149 -6.79 7.98 9.53
C ASP A 149 -6.00 7.88 10.86
N GLY A 150 -5.75 6.65 11.32
CA GLY A 150 -5.05 6.41 12.58
C GLY A 150 -3.62 6.98 12.60
N THR A 151 -2.96 7.11 11.44
CA THR A 151 -1.62 7.73 11.37
C THR A 151 -1.62 9.20 11.78
N GLN A 152 -2.77 9.90 11.83
CA GLN A 152 -2.90 11.25 12.40
C GLN A 152 -2.59 11.30 13.91
N ALA A 153 -2.47 10.15 14.58
CA ALA A 153 -2.03 10.06 15.96
C ALA A 153 -0.53 10.36 16.15
N LEU A 154 0.29 10.22 15.11
CA LEU A 154 1.74 10.40 15.17
C LEU A 154 2.11 11.86 15.48
N SER A 155 2.98 12.07 16.47
CA SER A 155 3.34 13.38 16.99
C SER A 155 4.48 14.10 16.25
N ARG A 156 5.47 13.35 15.72
CA ARG A 156 6.67 13.92 15.08
C ARG A 156 6.66 13.74 13.56
N VAL A 157 5.71 14.39 12.89
CA VAL A 157 5.61 14.37 11.42
C VAL A 157 6.48 15.48 10.82
N ALA A 158 7.42 15.10 9.96
CA ALA A 158 8.30 16.06 9.30
C ALA A 158 7.93 16.33 7.84
N ALA A 159 7.11 15.47 7.23
CA ALA A 159 6.50 15.72 5.92
C ALA A 159 5.20 14.92 5.76
N VAL A 160 4.24 15.51 5.05
CA VAL A 160 3.04 14.82 4.56
C VAL A 160 3.17 14.71 3.04
N VAL A 161 2.96 13.51 2.52
CA VAL A 161 3.17 13.16 1.11
C VAL A 161 1.85 12.63 0.55
N LEU A 162 1.25 13.38 -0.37
CA LEU A 162 -0.01 13.02 -1.04
C LEU A 162 0.27 12.54 -2.46
N THR A 163 0.05 11.25 -2.72
CA THR A 163 0.36 10.66 -4.04
C THR A 163 -0.57 11.18 -5.13
N ASN A 164 -1.84 10.77 -5.08
CA ASN A 164 -2.91 11.15 -5.98
C ASN A 164 -4.26 11.05 -5.25
N VAL A 165 -5.28 11.59 -5.91
CA VAL A 165 -6.66 11.49 -5.49
C VAL A 165 -7.48 10.95 -6.65
N ALA A 166 -8.20 9.87 -6.38
CA ALA A 166 -9.13 9.25 -7.31
C ALA A 166 -10.32 8.69 -6.52
N LEU A 167 -11.41 8.40 -7.24
CA LEU A 167 -12.60 7.78 -6.68
C LEU A 167 -12.26 6.39 -6.10
N ASP A 168 -12.23 6.31 -4.78
CA ASP A 168 -12.16 5.08 -4.00
C ASP A 168 -12.69 5.37 -2.60
N HIS A 169 -13.24 4.37 -1.93
CA HIS A 169 -13.81 4.50 -0.59
C HIS A 169 -14.89 5.59 -0.48
N THR A 170 -15.69 5.77 -1.54
CA THR A 170 -16.67 6.85 -1.65
C THR A 170 -17.72 6.84 -0.53
N GLY A 171 -18.12 5.66 -0.07
CA GLY A 171 -19.03 5.52 1.08
C GLY A 171 -18.47 6.06 2.40
N ALA A 172 -17.17 6.33 2.49
CA ALA A 172 -16.53 6.90 3.68
C ALA A 172 -15.91 8.28 3.47
N LEU A 173 -15.45 8.59 2.26
CA LEU A 173 -14.71 9.83 1.96
C LEU A 173 -15.53 10.85 1.15
N GLY A 174 -16.70 10.44 0.65
CA GLY A 174 -17.56 11.26 -0.21
C GLY A 174 -17.57 10.77 -1.68
N PRO A 175 -18.54 11.25 -2.48
CA PRO A 175 -18.84 10.69 -3.79
C PRO A 175 -17.94 11.20 -4.92
N ASP A 176 -17.14 12.24 -4.68
CA ASP A 176 -16.46 13.02 -5.73
C ASP A 176 -14.98 13.28 -5.39
N ILE A 177 -14.21 13.75 -6.39
CA ILE A 177 -12.78 14.03 -6.23
C ILE A 177 -12.55 15.13 -5.19
N ALA A 178 -13.38 16.17 -5.15
CA ALA A 178 -13.22 17.28 -4.22
C ALA A 178 -13.35 16.85 -2.75
N SER A 179 -14.36 16.05 -2.41
CA SER A 179 -14.58 15.53 -1.06
C SER A 179 -13.43 14.62 -0.61
N ILE A 180 -12.98 13.71 -1.49
CA ILE A 180 -11.85 12.83 -1.21
C ILE A 180 -10.54 13.64 -1.08
N ALA A 181 -10.31 14.63 -1.93
CA ALA A 181 -9.14 15.50 -1.87
C ALA A 181 -9.11 16.30 -0.57
N ARG A 182 -10.25 16.85 -0.14
CA ARG A 182 -10.36 17.61 1.11
C ARG A 182 -10.06 16.74 2.33
N ASP A 183 -10.61 15.52 2.39
CA ASP A 183 -10.32 14.59 3.49
C ASP A 183 -8.83 14.21 3.53
N LYS A 184 -8.23 13.90 2.38
CA LYS A 184 -6.81 13.54 2.30
C LYS A 184 -5.91 14.71 2.66
N ALA A 185 -6.06 15.85 1.98
CA ALA A 185 -5.28 17.06 2.23
C ALA A 185 -5.48 17.60 3.65
N GLY A 186 -6.62 17.28 4.29
CA GLY A 186 -6.86 17.63 5.69
C GLY A 186 -5.92 16.97 6.70
N ALA A 187 -5.11 15.98 6.28
CA ALA A 187 -3.99 15.46 7.06
C ALA A 187 -2.76 16.38 7.11
N ALA A 188 -2.78 17.48 6.35
CA ALA A 188 -1.75 18.51 6.41
C ALA A 188 -1.66 19.14 7.80
N LEU A 189 -0.43 19.50 8.20
CA LEU A 189 -0.13 20.08 9.49
C LEU A 189 0.52 21.45 9.30
N SER A 190 0.18 22.38 10.18
CA SER A 190 0.72 23.74 10.13
C SER A 190 2.25 23.72 10.23
N GLY A 191 2.93 24.43 9.33
CA GLY A 191 4.39 24.50 9.24
C GLY A 191 5.09 23.22 8.76
N VAL A 192 4.36 22.12 8.54
CA VAL A 192 4.92 20.86 8.02
C VAL A 192 4.72 20.82 6.50
N PRO A 193 5.76 20.51 5.71
CA PRO A 193 5.65 20.48 4.26
C PRO A 193 4.64 19.42 3.80
N LEU A 194 3.76 19.82 2.88
CA LEU A 194 2.89 18.95 2.10
C LEU A 194 3.44 18.85 0.68
N LEU A 195 3.80 17.64 0.24
CA LEU A 195 4.23 17.39 -1.13
C LEU A 195 3.15 16.61 -1.86
N THR A 196 2.90 16.95 -3.12
CA THR A 196 1.90 16.23 -3.92
C THR A 196 2.21 16.19 -5.41
N THR A 197 1.86 15.07 -6.04
CA THR A 197 1.79 14.92 -7.51
C THR A 197 0.34 14.88 -8.01
N ALA A 198 -0.64 15.11 -7.14
CA ALA A 198 -2.03 15.27 -7.56
C ALA A 198 -2.16 16.43 -8.57
N SER A 199 -3.14 16.31 -9.47
CA SER A 199 -3.39 17.24 -10.56
C SER A 199 -4.88 17.60 -10.66
N GLY A 200 -5.20 18.61 -11.48
CA GLY A 200 -6.59 19.02 -11.76
C GLY A 200 -7.34 19.46 -10.50
N GLU A 201 -8.61 19.05 -10.40
CA GLU A 201 -9.49 19.40 -9.27
C GLU A 201 -8.90 19.00 -7.91
N ALA A 202 -8.25 17.83 -7.83
CA ALA A 202 -7.62 17.36 -6.61
C ALA A 202 -6.49 18.29 -6.13
N LEU A 203 -5.70 18.82 -7.07
CA LEU A 203 -4.65 19.78 -6.76
C LEU A 203 -5.24 21.10 -6.26
N ALA A 204 -6.25 21.64 -6.95
CA ALA A 204 -6.90 22.89 -6.55
C ALA A 204 -7.48 22.80 -5.13
N VAL A 205 -8.12 21.69 -4.77
CA VAL A 205 -8.61 21.47 -3.40
C VAL A 205 -7.46 21.31 -2.41
N THR A 206 -6.37 20.62 -2.81
CA THR A 206 -5.18 20.48 -1.96
C THR A 206 -4.52 21.82 -1.67
N GLU A 207 -4.42 22.72 -2.66
CA GLU A 207 -3.91 24.08 -2.51
C GLU A 207 -4.74 24.89 -1.51
N GLN A 208 -6.07 24.82 -1.62
CA GLN A 208 -6.98 25.48 -0.68
C GLN A 208 -6.75 24.96 0.76
N VAL A 209 -6.77 23.63 0.95
CA VAL A 209 -6.63 23.04 2.29
C VAL A 209 -5.24 23.29 2.88
N ALA A 210 -4.18 23.27 2.05
CA ALA A 210 -2.83 23.58 2.51
C ALA A 210 -2.74 25.02 3.03
N ALA A 211 -3.35 25.98 2.32
CA ALA A 211 -3.42 27.37 2.75
C ALA A 211 -4.21 27.53 4.06
N GLU A 212 -5.39 26.91 4.17
CA GLU A 212 -6.21 26.92 5.39
C GLU A 212 -5.48 26.33 6.60
N ARG A 213 -4.66 25.30 6.38
CA ARG A 213 -3.88 24.63 7.44
C ARG A 213 -2.54 25.32 7.73
N GLY A 214 -2.12 26.28 6.92
CA GLY A 214 -0.78 26.88 6.99
C GLY A 214 0.34 25.86 6.71
N ALA A 215 0.10 24.89 5.83
CA ALA A 215 1.07 23.89 5.43
C ALA A 215 1.80 24.34 4.15
N PRO A 216 3.14 24.44 4.14
CA PRO A 216 3.90 24.76 2.93
C PRO A 216 3.72 23.68 1.85
N LEU A 217 3.17 24.06 0.70
CA LEU A 217 2.85 23.13 -0.39
C LEU A 217 3.94 23.10 -1.47
N PHE A 218 4.38 21.89 -1.85
CA PHE A 218 5.35 21.64 -2.90
C PHE A 218 4.75 20.73 -3.98
N THR A 219 4.84 21.16 -5.24
CA THR A 219 4.29 20.45 -6.40
C THR A 219 5.32 20.44 -7.55
N PRO A 220 5.19 19.53 -8.54
CA PRO A 220 6.02 19.57 -9.74
C PRO A 220 5.99 20.90 -10.49
N HIS A 221 4.86 21.64 -10.41
CA HIS A 221 4.72 22.94 -11.06
C HIS A 221 5.43 24.06 -10.29
N SER A 222 5.32 24.07 -8.95
CA SER A 222 5.92 25.13 -8.13
C SER A 222 7.42 24.90 -7.86
N HIS A 223 7.87 23.65 -7.85
CA HIS A 223 9.25 23.28 -7.49
C HIS A 223 9.82 22.19 -8.42
N PRO A 224 9.88 22.39 -9.74
CA PRO A 224 10.23 21.35 -10.71
C PRO A 224 11.56 20.64 -10.41
N GLU A 225 12.57 21.37 -9.95
CA GLU A 225 13.89 20.82 -9.59
C GLU A 225 13.82 19.81 -8.43
N LEU A 226 12.92 20.02 -7.46
CA LEU A 226 12.72 19.04 -6.38
C LEU A 226 12.13 17.73 -6.92
N PHE A 227 11.28 17.81 -7.94
CA PHE A 227 10.54 16.67 -8.50
C PHE A 227 11.27 15.98 -9.67
N ALA A 228 12.35 16.55 -10.19
CA ALA A 228 13.07 16.05 -11.35
C ALA A 228 13.67 14.65 -11.12
N LEU A 229 13.46 13.71 -12.05
CA LEU A 229 14.04 12.38 -11.96
C LEU A 229 15.30 12.27 -12.84
N PRO A 230 16.42 11.75 -12.31
CA PRO A 230 17.64 11.54 -13.11
C PRO A 230 17.47 10.40 -14.14
N ARG A 231 16.53 9.48 -13.88
CA ARG A 231 16.17 8.34 -14.74
C ARG A 231 14.83 7.76 -14.28
N PRO A 232 14.16 6.93 -15.09
CA PRO A 232 12.97 6.19 -14.66
C PRO A 232 13.24 5.25 -13.48
N PRO A 233 12.23 4.99 -12.63
CA PRO A 233 12.33 4.00 -11.55
C PRO A 233 12.29 2.56 -12.06
N HIS A 234 12.69 1.62 -11.22
CA HIS A 234 12.61 0.18 -11.45
C HIS A 234 11.16 -0.32 -11.55
N LEU A 235 10.26 0.24 -10.73
CA LEU A 235 8.83 -0.07 -10.81
C LEU A 235 8.25 0.47 -12.12
N ALA A 236 7.61 -0.41 -12.89
CA ALA A 236 7.11 -0.10 -14.21
C ALA A 236 5.75 0.61 -14.17
N GLY A 237 5.48 1.40 -15.22
CA GLY A 237 4.22 2.07 -15.47
C GLY A 237 4.30 3.59 -15.31
N PRO A 238 3.52 4.37 -16.09
CA PRO A 238 3.59 5.84 -16.06
C PRO A 238 3.36 6.44 -14.66
N HIS A 239 2.42 5.88 -13.90
CA HIS A 239 2.11 6.31 -12.53
C HIS A 239 3.27 6.12 -11.55
N GLN A 240 4.25 5.24 -11.84
CA GLN A 240 5.43 5.09 -11.01
C GLN A 240 6.42 6.24 -11.18
N LEU A 241 6.39 6.96 -12.31
CA LEU A 241 7.17 8.19 -12.48
C LEU A 241 6.69 9.27 -11.50
N GLU A 242 5.37 9.40 -11.31
CA GLU A 242 4.78 10.33 -10.34
C GLU A 242 5.16 9.92 -8.90
N ASN A 243 4.98 8.64 -8.53
CA ASN A 243 5.37 8.14 -7.21
C ASN A 243 6.88 8.37 -6.93
N ALA A 244 7.73 8.10 -7.92
CA ALA A 244 9.17 8.30 -7.82
C ALA A 244 9.57 9.77 -7.73
N SER A 245 8.92 10.62 -8.52
CA SER A 245 9.12 12.08 -8.51
C SER A 245 8.76 12.65 -7.13
N LEU A 246 7.65 12.19 -6.55
CA LEU A 246 7.21 12.57 -5.22
C LEU A 246 8.17 12.07 -4.11
N ALA A 247 8.63 10.83 -4.20
CA ALA A 247 9.63 10.28 -3.28
C ALA A 247 10.95 11.04 -3.37
N ALA A 248 11.42 11.36 -4.59
CA ALA A 248 12.63 12.13 -4.83
C ALA A 248 12.54 13.55 -4.26
N ALA A 249 11.42 14.24 -4.46
CA ALA A 249 11.16 15.56 -3.90
C ALA A 249 11.18 15.54 -2.37
N THR A 250 10.54 14.53 -1.78
CA THR A 250 10.52 14.35 -0.32
C THR A 250 11.93 14.12 0.23
N LEU A 251 12.72 13.23 -0.39
CA LEU A 251 14.10 12.95 0.01
C LEU A 251 14.96 14.22 -0.08
N ARG A 252 14.88 14.96 -1.20
CA ARG A 252 15.65 16.21 -1.38
C ARG A 252 15.27 17.27 -0.34
N LEU A 253 13.97 17.48 -0.13
CA LEU A 253 13.47 18.47 0.83
C LEU A 253 13.96 18.17 2.26
N LEU A 254 14.04 16.89 2.62
CA LEU A 254 14.51 16.44 3.94
C LEU A 254 16.04 16.34 4.05
N GLY A 255 16.79 16.76 3.02
CA GLY A 255 18.27 16.74 3.02
C GLY A 255 18.90 15.40 2.63
N TYR A 256 18.13 14.46 2.11
CA TYR A 256 18.55 13.11 1.69
C TYR A 256 18.57 12.94 0.17
N GLY A 257 18.88 14.00 -0.57
CA GLY A 257 18.94 13.99 -2.04
C GLY A 257 19.93 12.96 -2.61
N GLY A 258 20.98 12.59 -1.87
CA GLY A 258 21.90 11.51 -2.26
C GLY A 258 21.23 10.13 -2.36
N GLY A 259 20.11 9.93 -1.65
CA GLY A 259 19.35 8.69 -1.65
C GLY A 259 18.45 8.47 -2.88
N VAL A 260 18.27 9.47 -3.75
CA VAL A 260 17.34 9.34 -4.89
C VAL A 260 17.68 8.16 -5.80
N SER A 261 18.96 7.88 -6.04
CA SER A 261 19.33 6.73 -6.89
C SER A 261 18.88 5.39 -6.28
N ALA A 262 19.00 5.23 -4.96
CA ALA A 262 18.53 4.04 -4.26
C ALA A 262 17.00 3.95 -4.24
N ALA A 263 16.32 5.10 -4.08
CA ALA A 263 14.86 5.17 -4.16
C ALA A 263 14.33 4.64 -5.51
N LEU A 264 15.01 4.96 -6.62
CA LEU A 264 14.63 4.52 -7.95
C LEU A 264 14.86 3.02 -8.19
N GLU A 265 15.69 2.34 -7.39
CA GLU A 265 15.88 0.88 -7.44
C GLU A 265 14.88 0.11 -6.55
N ALA A 266 14.00 0.81 -5.83
CA ALA A 266 13.07 0.18 -4.92
C ALA A 266 12.16 -0.83 -5.64
N LYS A 267 11.94 -1.96 -4.97
CA LYS A 267 11.00 -3.00 -5.39
C LYS A 267 9.79 -2.99 -4.45
N HIS A 268 8.62 -3.31 -5.00
CA HIS A 268 7.40 -3.51 -4.23
C HIS A 268 6.58 -4.61 -4.90
N PRO A 269 6.38 -5.77 -4.24
CA PRO A 269 5.66 -6.90 -4.82
C PRO A 269 4.25 -6.53 -5.32
N ALA A 270 3.78 -7.25 -6.32
CA ALA A 270 2.47 -7.04 -6.95
C ALA A 270 2.23 -5.59 -7.45
N ARG A 271 3.26 -4.95 -7.98
CA ARG A 271 3.20 -3.68 -8.73
C ARG A 271 3.79 -3.89 -10.12
N LEU A 272 2.96 -4.41 -11.01
CA LEU A 272 3.34 -4.94 -12.32
C LEU A 272 4.59 -5.83 -12.24
N GLU A 273 4.61 -6.71 -11.24
CA GLU A 273 5.72 -7.63 -10.99
C GLU A 273 5.74 -8.70 -12.08
N ARG A 274 6.93 -8.99 -12.59
CA ARG A 274 7.13 -9.90 -13.73
C ARG A 274 7.98 -11.09 -13.34
N PHE A 275 7.51 -12.29 -13.65
CA PHE A 275 8.27 -13.55 -13.55
C PHE A 275 7.89 -14.51 -14.68
N VAL A 276 8.54 -15.68 -14.75
CA VAL A 276 8.34 -16.67 -15.82
C VAL A 276 7.90 -17.99 -15.21
N VAL A 277 6.82 -18.57 -15.75
CA VAL A 277 6.31 -19.90 -15.38
C VAL A 277 6.16 -20.74 -16.64
N GLY A 278 6.86 -21.88 -16.72
CA GLY A 278 6.77 -22.78 -17.88
C GLY A 278 7.03 -22.11 -19.23
N GLY A 279 8.00 -21.19 -19.30
CA GLY A 279 8.34 -20.42 -20.51
C GLY A 279 7.37 -19.29 -20.88
N LYS A 280 6.41 -18.97 -20.01
CA LYS A 280 5.41 -17.92 -20.22
C LYS A 280 5.67 -16.75 -19.27
N THR A 281 5.45 -15.53 -19.74
CA THR A 281 5.57 -14.33 -18.92
C THR A 281 4.32 -14.17 -18.07
N VAL A 282 4.47 -14.00 -16.75
CA VAL A 282 3.38 -13.69 -15.84
C VAL A 282 3.60 -12.28 -15.29
N LEU A 283 2.59 -11.44 -15.43
CA LEU A 283 2.52 -10.08 -14.90
C LEU A 283 1.47 -10.03 -13.81
N ILE A 284 1.83 -9.65 -12.59
CA ILE A 284 0.87 -9.52 -11.48
C ILE A 284 0.80 -8.08 -10.98
N ASP A 285 -0.43 -7.59 -10.75
CA ASP A 285 -0.65 -6.25 -10.20
C ASP A 285 -1.88 -6.19 -9.27
N GLY A 286 -1.79 -5.37 -8.22
CA GLY A 286 -2.84 -5.17 -7.24
C GLY A 286 -3.95 -4.19 -7.61
N ALA A 287 -4.05 -3.73 -8.86
CA ALA A 287 -5.06 -2.80 -9.33
C ALA A 287 -6.49 -3.32 -9.05
N HIS A 288 -7.26 -2.56 -8.25
CA HIS A 288 -8.57 -2.98 -7.74
C HIS A 288 -9.61 -1.84 -7.71
N ASN A 289 -9.30 -0.73 -8.37
CA ASN A 289 -10.22 0.39 -8.61
C ASN A 289 -10.00 0.92 -10.04
N PRO A 290 -10.96 1.70 -10.60
CA PRO A 290 -10.89 2.13 -12.00
C PRO A 290 -9.63 2.91 -12.35
N HIS A 291 -9.17 3.77 -11.43
CA HIS A 291 -7.94 4.54 -11.62
C HIS A 291 -6.70 3.65 -11.70
N ALA A 292 -6.55 2.68 -10.80
CA ALA A 292 -5.41 1.75 -10.82
C ALA A 292 -5.47 0.83 -12.05
N ALA A 293 -6.65 0.38 -12.46
CA ALA A 293 -6.81 -0.46 -13.65
C ALA A 293 -6.49 0.30 -14.94
N ALA A 294 -6.87 1.58 -15.05
CA ALA A 294 -6.48 2.42 -16.17
C ALA A 294 -4.95 2.62 -16.22
N ALA A 295 -4.32 2.86 -15.07
CA ALA A 295 -2.87 2.98 -14.97
C ALA A 295 -2.14 1.68 -15.34
N LEU A 296 -2.69 0.52 -14.95
CA LEU A 296 -2.19 -0.80 -15.34
C LEU A 296 -2.35 -1.03 -16.86
N ALA A 297 -3.52 -0.75 -17.41
CA ALA A 297 -3.79 -0.86 -18.84
C ALA A 297 -2.81 0.00 -19.66
N ALA A 298 -2.49 1.21 -19.21
CA ALA A 298 -1.51 2.08 -19.87
C ALA A 298 -0.07 1.53 -19.80
N ALA A 299 0.26 0.75 -18.77
CA ALA A 299 1.60 0.19 -18.57
C ALA A 299 1.82 -1.15 -19.29
N VAL A 300 0.73 -1.90 -19.55
CA VAL A 300 0.80 -3.21 -20.21
C VAL A 300 0.63 -3.03 -21.73
N PRO A 301 1.61 -3.48 -22.56
CA PRO A 301 1.51 -3.38 -24.00
C PRO A 301 0.39 -4.27 -24.56
N GLY A 302 0.18 -5.45 -23.95
CA GLY A 302 -0.88 -6.43 -24.24
C GLY A 302 -0.58 -7.74 -23.50
N ALA A 303 -1.56 -8.62 -23.43
CA ALA A 303 -1.47 -9.96 -22.86
C ALA A 303 -2.30 -10.94 -23.69
N ASP A 304 -1.97 -12.24 -23.67
CA ASP A 304 -2.77 -13.27 -24.32
C ASP A 304 -4.00 -13.62 -23.46
N VAL A 305 -3.80 -13.65 -22.13
CA VAL A 305 -4.82 -14.01 -21.14
C VAL A 305 -4.83 -12.99 -20.01
N LEU A 306 -6.02 -12.58 -19.59
CA LEU A 306 -6.28 -11.85 -18.35
C LEU A 306 -6.92 -12.80 -17.32
N LEU A 307 -6.26 -13.00 -16.19
CA LEU A 307 -6.83 -13.59 -14.98
C LEU A 307 -7.27 -12.47 -14.04
N PHE A 308 -8.57 -12.34 -13.83
CA PHE A 308 -9.15 -11.23 -13.06
C PHE A 308 -10.00 -11.72 -11.88
N GLY A 309 -9.78 -11.11 -10.72
CA GLY A 309 -10.58 -11.35 -9.53
C GLY A 309 -10.58 -10.13 -8.61
N ASN A 310 -11.76 -9.61 -8.30
CA ASN A 310 -11.97 -8.40 -7.51
C ASN A 310 -12.96 -8.64 -6.37
N LEU A 311 -12.94 -7.78 -5.36
CA LEU A 311 -13.89 -7.79 -4.25
C LEU A 311 -15.19 -7.07 -4.64
N ALA A 312 -16.34 -7.65 -4.29
CA ALA A 312 -17.68 -7.18 -4.69
C ALA A 312 -18.01 -5.76 -4.21
N ARG A 313 -17.38 -5.29 -3.13
CA ARG A 313 -17.53 -3.91 -2.60
C ARG A 313 -16.92 -2.83 -3.50
N ARG A 314 -16.24 -3.20 -4.58
CA ARG A 314 -15.61 -2.29 -5.53
C ARG A 314 -16.47 -2.16 -6.77
N ASP A 315 -16.29 -1.06 -7.51
CA ASP A 315 -16.87 -0.91 -8.85
C ASP A 315 -16.15 -1.86 -9.82
N THR A 316 -16.65 -3.09 -9.88
CA THR A 316 -16.02 -4.16 -10.66
C THR A 316 -16.09 -3.87 -12.15
N ALA A 317 -17.20 -3.33 -12.64
CA ALA A 317 -17.37 -3.01 -14.05
C ALA A 317 -16.39 -1.92 -14.49
N ALA A 318 -16.32 -0.81 -13.76
CA ALA A 318 -15.39 0.27 -14.09
C ALA A 318 -13.92 -0.11 -13.86
N THR A 319 -13.64 -1.03 -12.92
CA THR A 319 -12.27 -1.56 -12.72
C THR A 319 -11.86 -2.50 -13.86
N LEU A 320 -12.75 -3.36 -14.34
CA LEU A 320 -12.43 -4.31 -15.40
C LEU A 320 -12.34 -3.66 -16.79
N ALA A 321 -13.16 -2.65 -17.06
CA ALA A 321 -13.30 -2.05 -18.39
C ALA A 321 -11.98 -1.66 -19.08
N PRO A 322 -11.01 -0.99 -18.43
CA PRO A 322 -9.74 -0.65 -19.07
C PRO A 322 -8.88 -1.87 -19.45
N LEU A 323 -9.05 -2.99 -18.74
CA LEU A 323 -8.24 -4.20 -18.88
C LEU A 323 -8.77 -5.14 -19.98
N LEU A 324 -10.05 -5.04 -20.36
CA LEU A 324 -10.65 -5.88 -21.40
C LEU A 324 -9.90 -5.73 -22.73
N SER A 325 -9.54 -4.49 -23.11
CA SER A 325 -8.79 -4.22 -24.35
C SER A 325 -7.35 -4.74 -24.34
N LYS A 326 -6.87 -5.27 -23.21
CA LYS A 326 -5.47 -5.69 -23.02
C LYS A 326 -5.26 -7.18 -23.15
N ALA A 327 -6.32 -7.98 -23.23
CA ALA A 327 -6.20 -9.42 -23.40
C ALA A 327 -7.21 -9.97 -24.41
N GLU A 328 -6.86 -11.08 -25.05
CA GLU A 328 -7.75 -11.77 -25.99
C GLU A 328 -8.70 -12.74 -25.29
N ARG A 329 -8.27 -13.29 -24.16
CA ARG A 329 -9.01 -14.28 -23.38
C ARG A 329 -9.10 -13.87 -21.92
N TYR A 330 -10.23 -14.19 -21.29
CA TYR A 330 -10.50 -13.82 -19.91
C TYR A 330 -10.77 -15.07 -19.06
N ILE A 331 -10.16 -15.09 -17.89
CA ILE A 331 -10.50 -16.00 -16.80
C ILE A 331 -10.90 -15.15 -15.60
N PHE A 332 -12.09 -15.40 -15.07
CA PHE A 332 -12.58 -14.77 -13.86
C PHE A 332 -12.48 -15.72 -12.69
N THR A 333 -12.08 -15.21 -11.53
CA THR A 333 -11.89 -15.99 -10.30
C THR A 333 -12.30 -15.23 -9.04
N ALA A 334 -12.48 -15.94 -7.92
CA ALA A 334 -12.88 -15.36 -6.65
C ALA A 334 -11.68 -15.27 -5.69
N PRO A 335 -11.11 -14.07 -5.43
CA PRO A 335 -9.98 -13.90 -4.52
C PRO A 335 -10.35 -13.99 -3.02
N GLY A 336 -11.37 -14.77 -2.67
CA GLY A 336 -11.94 -14.93 -1.33
C GLY A 336 -13.48 -14.79 -1.31
N ASP A 337 -14.08 -14.96 -0.12
CA ASP A 337 -15.53 -15.09 0.06
C ASP A 337 -16.34 -13.84 -0.35
N LEU A 338 -15.72 -12.66 -0.29
CA LEU A 338 -16.36 -11.38 -0.63
C LEU A 338 -16.06 -10.93 -2.07
N ALA A 339 -15.72 -11.87 -2.94
CA ALA A 339 -15.43 -11.62 -4.35
C ALA A 339 -16.68 -11.28 -5.16
N SER A 340 -16.48 -10.58 -6.28
CA SER A 340 -17.47 -10.52 -7.36
C SER A 340 -17.68 -11.91 -7.96
N ASP A 341 -18.91 -12.28 -8.29
CA ASP A 341 -19.23 -13.61 -8.85
C ASP A 341 -18.52 -13.84 -10.20
N PRO A 342 -17.56 -14.77 -10.29
CA PRO A 342 -16.84 -15.06 -11.52
C PRO A 342 -17.75 -15.53 -12.65
N ALA A 343 -18.82 -16.27 -12.33
CA ALA A 343 -19.76 -16.77 -13.34
C ALA A 343 -20.60 -15.63 -13.93
N ALA A 344 -20.98 -14.64 -13.11
CA ALA A 344 -21.63 -13.43 -13.61
C ALA A 344 -20.71 -12.63 -14.54
N LEU A 345 -19.43 -12.47 -14.18
CA LEU A 345 -18.46 -11.79 -15.03
C LEU A 345 -18.25 -12.52 -16.37
N ALA A 346 -18.10 -13.84 -16.36
CA ALA A 346 -17.95 -14.65 -17.58
C ALA A 346 -19.19 -14.54 -18.49
N ARG A 347 -20.41 -14.55 -17.93
CA ARG A 347 -21.65 -14.33 -18.71
C ARG A 347 -21.70 -12.94 -19.33
N GLN A 348 -21.23 -11.92 -18.63
CA GLN A 348 -21.33 -10.53 -19.06
C GLN A 348 -20.24 -10.14 -20.08
N TYR A 349 -19.00 -10.58 -19.87
CA TYR A 349 -17.83 -10.14 -20.64
C TYR A 349 -17.25 -11.24 -21.54
N GLY A 350 -17.79 -12.46 -21.50
CA GLY A 350 -17.20 -13.64 -22.14
C GLY A 350 -16.01 -14.21 -21.37
N GLY A 351 -15.57 -15.41 -21.72
CA GLY A 351 -14.44 -16.10 -21.05
C GLY A 351 -14.88 -17.21 -20.10
N GLU A 352 -13.98 -17.64 -19.23
CA GLU A 352 -14.18 -18.77 -18.31
C GLU A 352 -14.30 -18.31 -16.86
N ALA A 353 -15.10 -19.01 -16.06
CA ALA A 353 -15.26 -18.77 -14.63
C ALA A 353 -14.67 -19.92 -13.82
N TRP A 354 -13.67 -19.61 -13.00
CA TRP A 354 -12.95 -20.57 -12.15
C TRP A 354 -12.90 -20.02 -10.73
N PRO A 355 -13.82 -20.42 -9.84
CA PRO A 355 -13.94 -19.80 -8.52
C PRO A 355 -12.68 -19.92 -7.65
N ASN A 356 -11.91 -21.00 -7.79
CA ASN A 356 -10.67 -21.17 -7.04
C ASN A 356 -9.49 -20.46 -7.75
N PRO A 357 -8.76 -19.55 -7.09
CA PRO A 357 -7.65 -18.81 -7.70
C PRO A 357 -6.52 -19.67 -8.25
N LEU A 358 -6.21 -20.81 -7.61
CA LEU A 358 -5.10 -21.66 -8.02
C LEU A 358 -5.43 -22.43 -9.29
N THR A 359 -6.60 -23.06 -9.36
CA THR A 359 -7.03 -23.75 -10.59
C THR A 359 -7.33 -22.76 -11.72
N ALA A 360 -7.79 -21.54 -11.40
CA ALA A 360 -7.91 -20.47 -12.37
C ALA A 360 -6.55 -20.05 -12.94
N PHE A 361 -5.50 -20.00 -12.10
CA PHE A 361 -4.14 -19.70 -12.52
C PHE A 361 -3.54 -20.79 -13.41
N GLU A 362 -3.69 -22.06 -13.04
CA GLU A 362 -3.31 -23.21 -13.86
C GLU A 362 -3.97 -23.13 -15.24
N ARG A 363 -5.29 -22.92 -15.27
CA ARG A 363 -6.04 -22.76 -16.51
C ARG A 363 -5.56 -21.57 -17.33
N ALA A 364 -5.25 -20.45 -16.68
CA ALA A 364 -4.73 -19.25 -17.35
C ALA A 364 -3.39 -19.54 -18.03
N LEU A 365 -2.51 -20.29 -17.36
CA LEU A 365 -1.22 -20.72 -17.91
C LEU A 365 -1.38 -21.71 -19.08
N GLU A 366 -2.37 -22.60 -19.05
CA GLU A 366 -2.69 -23.50 -20.18
C GLU A 366 -3.14 -22.73 -21.42
N LEU A 367 -3.98 -21.71 -21.23
CA LEU A 367 -4.49 -20.89 -22.34
C LEU A 367 -3.47 -19.90 -22.89
N THR A 368 -2.45 -19.56 -22.09
CA THR A 368 -1.37 -18.67 -22.51
C THR A 368 -0.40 -19.44 -23.42
N PRO A 369 -0.09 -18.96 -24.63
CA PRO A 369 0.81 -19.65 -25.53
C PRO A 369 2.24 -19.69 -24.97
N SER A 370 3.08 -20.59 -25.49
CA SER A 370 4.52 -20.60 -25.17
C SER A 370 5.16 -19.27 -25.58
N GLY A 371 5.92 -18.65 -24.68
CA GLY A 371 6.45 -17.30 -24.87
C GLY A 371 5.41 -16.17 -24.73
N GLY A 372 4.14 -16.50 -24.51
CA GLY A 372 3.06 -15.54 -24.30
C GLY A 372 3.07 -14.88 -22.92
N THR A 373 2.10 -13.99 -22.70
CA THR A 373 1.93 -13.17 -21.50
C THR A 373 0.57 -13.40 -20.85
N LEU A 374 0.60 -13.73 -19.55
CA LEU A 374 -0.54 -13.75 -18.65
C LEU A 374 -0.54 -12.50 -17.78
N LEU A 375 -1.62 -11.73 -17.81
CA LEU A 375 -1.87 -10.61 -16.90
C LEU A 375 -2.79 -11.05 -15.75
N VAL A 376 -2.40 -10.77 -14.52
CA VAL A 376 -3.18 -11.05 -13.30
C VAL A 376 -3.49 -9.74 -12.58
N ALA A 377 -4.77 -9.45 -12.36
CA ALA A 377 -5.20 -8.18 -11.79
C ALA A 377 -6.55 -8.29 -11.03
N GLY A 378 -6.96 -7.19 -10.38
CA GLY A 378 -8.26 -7.06 -9.72
C GLY A 378 -8.18 -7.06 -8.21
N SER A 379 -7.14 -7.66 -7.61
CA SER A 379 -6.92 -7.63 -6.16
C SER A 379 -5.51 -8.06 -5.76
N LEU A 380 -5.05 -7.55 -4.61
CA LEU A 380 -3.81 -8.02 -3.99
C LEU A 380 -3.91 -9.47 -3.50
N TYR A 381 -5.10 -9.94 -3.12
CA TYR A 381 -5.34 -11.32 -2.70
C TYR A 381 -5.09 -12.31 -3.85
N LEU A 382 -5.58 -11.99 -5.06
CA LEU A 382 -5.28 -12.81 -6.24
C LEU A 382 -3.79 -12.77 -6.60
N ALA A 383 -3.18 -11.57 -6.58
CA ALA A 383 -1.77 -11.42 -6.85
C ALA A 383 -0.91 -12.25 -5.85
N ALA A 384 -1.28 -12.27 -4.57
CA ALA A 384 -0.63 -13.09 -3.54
C ALA A 384 -0.73 -14.59 -3.86
N ALA A 385 -1.95 -15.09 -4.11
CA ALA A 385 -2.19 -16.50 -4.40
C ALA A 385 -1.37 -16.98 -5.61
N VAL A 386 -1.37 -16.19 -6.68
CA VAL A 386 -0.57 -16.49 -7.89
C VAL A 386 0.92 -16.44 -7.62
N ARG A 387 1.40 -15.41 -6.90
CA ARG A 387 2.81 -15.26 -6.57
C ARG A 387 3.34 -16.44 -5.77
N GLN A 388 2.57 -16.92 -4.78
CA GLN A 388 2.93 -18.10 -3.99
C GLN A 388 2.96 -19.37 -4.84
N ALA A 389 1.96 -19.57 -5.70
CA ALA A 389 1.88 -20.73 -6.58
C ALA A 389 2.99 -20.78 -7.63
N ALA A 390 3.59 -19.63 -7.97
CA ALA A 390 4.72 -19.56 -8.89
C ALA A 390 6.09 -19.80 -8.22
N GLU A 391 6.16 -19.73 -6.89
CA GLU A 391 7.36 -20.04 -6.10
C GLU A 391 7.48 -21.54 -5.75
N THR A 392 6.40 -22.31 -5.93
CA THR A 392 6.33 -23.76 -5.77
C THR A 392 6.54 -24.48 -7.09
#